data_AF-A0A5E4FLT5-F1
#
_entry.id   AF-A0A5E4FLT5-F1
#
_cell.length_a   1.000
_cell.length_b   1.000
_cell.length_c   1.000
_cell.angle_alpha   90.00
_cell.angle_beta   90.00
_cell.angle_gamma   90.00
#
_symmetry.space_group_name_H-M   'P 1'
#
loop_
_entity.id
_entity.type
_entity.pdbx_description
1 polymer ?
#
loop_
_entity_poly.entity_id
_entity_poly.type
_entity_poly.pdbx_seq_one_letter_code
_entity_poly.pdbx_strand_id
1 'polypeptide(L)'
;MRVSNTFGWFSGGRLWLLAFAACLVLLGALSRSSHKVFSIEGSKYQLSITPLKGSGYPPVFAYWICGTNGESEKILRLLKAIYHPRNQYLLQLDAGSSDYDRGQLALYVQSEKVFQAFGNVNVVGKSYALNQMGSSALAATLHAAALLLKLSADWDWFITLSASDYPLIPQDDLLHAFTLLPRNTNFIHFTNKTGWKEQKNMDRIVVDPSLYLQESTPLMYAVENRSMPDAFKIFGGSPWMILTRDFMEYCVKGWDNFPRKLLMYISNVPYPLESYFHTVICSSTEFQNSVVNNDLRYIVWDSNALGESQVLSMSHYDQMLASGAAFARPFQADDPVLNKIDENVLNRSSKGLVPGEWCPDLGISKSLENSTAQEELCPAWDNINSVKPGPRGISLRELLPKLAVEGRFTTSHCQEH
;
A
#
# COMPACT_ATOMS: atom_id res chain seq x y z
N MET A 1 37.01 -22.54 -82.64
CA MET A 1 35.88 -21.65 -82.29
C MET A 1 35.34 -22.07 -80.94
N ARG A 2 34.94 -21.08 -80.13
CA ARG A 2 34.40 -21.12 -78.75
C ARG A 2 35.38 -21.03 -77.58
N VAL A 3 35.07 -19.99 -76.82
CA VAL A 3 35.76 -19.28 -75.76
C VAL A 3 35.27 -19.80 -74.41
N SER A 4 36.15 -19.70 -73.40
CA SER A 4 35.91 -19.91 -71.97
C SER A 4 34.74 -19.09 -71.41
N ASN A 5 34.11 -19.57 -70.33
CA ASN A 5 33.79 -18.73 -69.16
C ASN A 5 33.38 -19.59 -67.96
N THR A 6 34.24 -19.60 -66.94
CA THR A 6 33.93 -19.98 -65.56
C THR A 6 33.46 -18.72 -64.84
N PHE A 7 32.22 -18.69 -64.36
CA PHE A 7 31.72 -17.61 -63.50
C PHE A 7 31.75 -18.07 -62.05
N GLY A 8 32.52 -17.35 -61.23
CA GLY A 8 32.68 -17.60 -59.80
C GLY A 8 31.43 -17.22 -59.02
N TRP A 9 30.87 -18.20 -58.33
CA TRP A 9 30.04 -17.98 -57.14
C TRP A 9 30.97 -17.65 -55.96
N PHE A 10 30.45 -16.95 -54.94
CA PHE A 10 31.12 -16.51 -53.71
C PHE A 10 31.80 -15.12 -53.73
N SER A 11 31.00 -14.05 -53.69
CA SER A 11 31.42 -12.81 -53.02
C SER A 11 30.30 -11.99 -52.33
N GLY A 12 29.03 -12.40 -52.39
CA GLY A 12 27.92 -11.64 -51.79
C GLY A 12 27.62 -11.93 -50.30
N GLY A 13 27.95 -13.13 -49.80
CA GLY A 13 27.53 -13.56 -48.46
C GLY A 13 28.30 -12.91 -47.30
N ARG A 14 29.53 -12.47 -47.52
CA ARG A 14 30.37 -11.89 -46.45
C ARG A 14 29.96 -10.48 -46.07
N LEU A 15 29.48 -9.66 -47.02
CA LEU A 15 28.97 -8.32 -46.71
C LEU A 15 27.64 -8.38 -45.92
N TRP A 16 26.77 -9.34 -46.24
CA TRP A 16 25.50 -9.51 -45.54
C TRP A 16 25.68 -9.96 -44.08
N LEU A 17 26.64 -10.86 -43.83
CA LEU A 17 26.98 -11.29 -42.47
C LEU A 17 27.57 -10.15 -41.63
N LEU A 18 28.41 -9.29 -42.23
CA LEU A 18 28.96 -8.12 -41.54
C LEU A 18 27.88 -7.05 -41.26
N ALA A 19 26.95 -6.84 -42.20
CA ALA A 19 25.82 -5.94 -41.98
C ALA A 19 24.87 -6.44 -40.89
N PHE A 20 24.60 -7.76 -40.85
CA PHE A 20 23.76 -8.38 -39.82
C PHE A 20 24.41 -8.33 -38.44
N ALA A 21 25.72 -8.58 -38.36
CA ALA A 21 26.49 -8.46 -37.12
C ALA A 21 26.53 -7.00 -36.62
N ALA A 22 26.71 -6.02 -37.51
CA ALA A 22 26.66 -4.60 -37.15
C ALA A 22 25.27 -4.19 -36.64
N CYS A 23 24.20 -4.70 -37.26
CA CYS A 23 22.83 -4.47 -36.80
C CYS A 23 22.55 -5.10 -35.44
N LEU A 24 23.05 -6.31 -35.17
CA LEU A 24 22.93 -6.96 -33.86
C LEU A 24 23.75 -6.24 -32.76
N VAL A 25 24.90 -5.67 -33.10
CA VAL A 25 25.68 -4.84 -32.16
C VAL A 25 24.96 -3.51 -31.88
N LEU A 26 24.35 -2.88 -32.89
CA LEU A 26 23.54 -1.68 -32.71
C LEU A 26 22.25 -1.95 -31.92
N LEU A 27 21.54 -3.06 -32.20
CA LEU A 27 20.37 -3.51 -31.44
C LEU A 27 20.73 -3.94 -30.02
N GLY A 28 21.90 -4.57 -29.82
CA GLY A 28 22.45 -4.90 -28.51
C GLY A 28 22.90 -3.67 -27.72
N ALA A 29 23.43 -2.64 -28.38
CA ALA A 29 23.79 -1.37 -27.77
C ALA A 29 22.55 -0.53 -27.42
N LEU A 30 21.51 -0.55 -28.25
CA LEU A 30 20.21 0.08 -27.96
C LEU A 30 19.45 -0.67 -26.86
N SER A 31 19.48 -2.01 -26.85
CA SER A 31 18.89 -2.84 -25.79
C SER A 31 19.61 -2.69 -24.45
N ARG A 32 20.95 -2.57 -24.44
CA ARG A 32 21.72 -2.24 -23.23
C ARG A 32 21.55 -0.78 -22.79
N SER A 33 21.17 0.13 -23.70
CA SER A 33 20.86 1.52 -23.35
C SER A 33 19.51 1.68 -22.64
N SER A 34 18.61 0.70 -22.72
CA SER A 34 17.30 0.72 -22.03
C SER A 34 17.35 0.21 -20.59
N HIS A 35 18.49 -0.33 -20.14
CA HIS A 35 18.77 -0.58 -18.72
C HIS A 35 19.61 0.55 -18.11
N LYS A 36 19.25 1.80 -18.39
CA LYS A 36 19.61 2.87 -17.47
C LYS A 36 18.64 2.79 -16.30
N VAL A 37 19.11 2.25 -15.18
CA VAL A 37 18.66 2.74 -13.87
C VAL A 37 18.77 4.26 -13.98
N PHE A 38 17.63 4.94 -13.96
CA PHE A 38 17.59 6.41 -13.88
C PHE A 38 18.07 6.79 -12.48
N SER A 39 19.39 6.76 -12.28
CA SER A 39 20.07 7.51 -11.26
C SER A 39 20.58 8.78 -11.95
N ILE A 40 19.69 9.76 -12.11
CA ILE A 40 20.15 11.12 -12.36
C ILE A 40 20.74 11.58 -11.03
N GLU A 41 22.02 11.93 -11.02
CA GLU A 41 22.68 12.65 -9.93
C GLU A 41 21.98 14.01 -9.74
N GLY A 42 20.90 14.00 -8.96
CA GLY A 42 20.27 15.17 -8.39
C GLY A 42 20.85 15.45 -7.02
N SER A 43 22.17 15.62 -6.88
CA SER A 43 22.74 16.08 -5.61
C SER A 43 22.56 17.59 -5.48
N LYS A 44 21.37 18.01 -5.08
CA LYS A 44 21.16 19.28 -4.36
C LYS A 44 20.24 19.02 -3.18
N TYR A 45 20.89 18.67 -2.07
CA TYR A 45 20.38 18.67 -0.70
C TYR A 45 19.11 17.83 -0.46
N GLN A 46 19.24 16.51 -0.51
CA GLN A 46 18.28 15.65 0.19
C GLN A 46 18.48 15.86 1.69
N LEU A 47 17.46 16.41 2.37
CA LEU A 47 17.45 16.58 3.81
C LEU A 47 17.24 15.20 4.42
N SER A 48 18.32 14.54 4.85
CA SER A 48 18.22 13.35 5.68
C SER A 48 17.82 13.77 7.10
N ILE A 49 16.56 14.17 7.26
CA ILE A 49 15.98 14.44 8.58
C ILE A 49 15.48 13.10 9.11
N THR A 50 16.28 12.49 9.98
CA THR A 50 15.86 11.30 10.72
C THR A 50 14.78 11.71 11.73
N PRO A 51 13.58 11.10 11.69
CA PRO A 51 12.55 11.36 12.69
C PRO A 51 13.06 11.02 14.09
N LEU A 52 12.85 11.93 15.07
CA LEU A 52 13.13 11.64 16.47
C LEU A 52 12.21 10.52 16.95
N LYS A 53 12.78 9.57 17.68
CA LYS A 53 12.10 8.38 18.19
C LYS A 53 12.08 8.36 19.71
N GLY A 54 11.18 7.54 20.26
CA GLY A 54 11.09 7.27 21.69
C GLY A 54 9.75 7.71 22.29
N SER A 55 9.61 7.50 23.59
CA SER A 55 8.39 7.87 24.32
C SER A 55 8.15 9.38 24.24
N GLY A 56 6.95 9.76 23.78
CA GLY A 56 6.56 11.17 23.61
C GLY A 56 6.78 11.74 22.21
N TYR A 57 7.55 11.09 21.33
CA TYR A 57 7.64 11.48 19.92
C TYR A 57 6.56 10.80 19.08
N PRO A 58 6.01 11.49 18.07
CA PRO A 58 5.07 10.88 17.13
C PRO A 58 5.70 9.70 16.40
N PRO A 59 4.92 8.68 16.03
CA PRO A 59 5.47 7.54 15.33
C PRO A 59 5.84 7.87 13.88
N VAL A 60 6.38 6.87 13.21
CA VAL A 60 6.59 6.87 11.76
C VAL A 60 5.69 5.80 11.14
N PHE A 61 4.79 6.21 10.26
CA PHE A 61 3.95 5.28 9.50
C PHE A 61 4.61 4.91 8.17
N ALA A 62 4.47 3.66 7.76
CA ALA A 62 4.84 3.16 6.46
C ALA A 62 3.58 2.77 5.68
N TYR A 63 3.21 3.59 4.70
CA TYR A 63 2.06 3.37 3.85
C TYR A 63 2.45 2.60 2.60
N TRP A 64 1.71 1.54 2.30
CA TRP A 64 1.68 0.95 0.96
C TRP A 64 0.35 1.32 0.31
N ILE A 65 0.43 2.04 -0.82
CA ILE A 65 -0.74 2.46 -1.60
C ILE A 65 -0.71 1.69 -2.92
N CYS A 66 -1.66 0.78 -3.12
CA CYS A 66 -1.80 0.00 -4.35
C CYS A 66 -2.94 0.53 -5.24
N GLY A 67 -2.76 0.41 -6.55
CA GLY A 67 -3.81 0.67 -7.53
C GLY A 67 -3.54 -0.04 -8.85
N THR A 68 -4.44 0.13 -9.81
CA THR A 68 -4.35 -0.48 -11.13
C THR A 68 -4.45 0.55 -12.25
N ASN A 69 -4.69 0.10 -13.48
CA ASN A 69 -4.82 0.93 -14.66
C ASN A 69 -5.80 2.10 -14.44
N GLY A 70 -5.37 3.31 -14.81
CA GLY A 70 -6.17 4.53 -14.67
C GLY A 70 -6.28 5.09 -13.25
N GLU A 71 -5.58 4.52 -12.26
CA GLU A 71 -5.71 4.96 -10.85
C GLU A 71 -4.56 5.82 -10.34
N SER A 72 -3.60 6.20 -11.18
CA SER A 72 -2.46 7.04 -10.80
C SER A 72 -2.88 8.34 -10.11
N GLU A 73 -3.89 9.04 -10.66
CA GLU A 73 -4.40 10.28 -10.07
C GLU A 73 -5.04 10.07 -8.70
N LYS A 74 -5.73 8.94 -8.50
CA LYS A 74 -6.30 8.58 -7.19
C LYS A 74 -5.18 8.33 -6.17
N ILE A 75 -4.14 7.58 -6.56
CA ILE A 75 -2.96 7.35 -5.71
C ILE A 75 -2.31 8.67 -5.34
N LEU A 76 -2.12 9.59 -6.30
CA LEU A 76 -1.51 10.89 -6.05
C LEU A 76 -2.37 11.76 -5.14
N ARG A 77 -3.69 11.81 -5.35
CA ARG A 77 -4.63 12.52 -4.48
C ARG A 77 -4.59 11.96 -3.05
N LEU A 78 -4.61 10.64 -2.91
CA LEU A 78 -4.52 9.97 -1.61
C LEU A 78 -3.18 10.27 -0.93
N LEU A 79 -2.05 10.06 -1.63
CA LEU A 79 -0.71 10.36 -1.12
C LEU A 79 -0.66 11.77 -0.54
N LYS A 80 -1.11 12.77 -1.30
CA LYS A 80 -1.13 14.16 -0.88
C LYS A 80 -2.02 14.41 0.33
N ALA A 81 -3.15 13.70 0.45
CA ALA A 81 -4.07 13.79 1.58
C ALA A 81 -3.53 13.15 2.87
N ILE A 82 -2.54 12.26 2.78
CA ILE A 82 -1.91 11.60 3.94
C ILE A 82 -0.42 11.94 4.10
N TYR A 83 0.11 12.86 3.30
CA TYR A 83 1.54 13.13 3.25
C TYR A 83 2.02 13.84 4.52
N HIS A 84 3.11 13.33 5.10
CA HIS A 84 3.87 13.96 6.17
C HIS A 84 5.33 13.50 6.06
N PRO A 85 6.32 14.41 6.18
CA PRO A 85 7.75 14.10 6.00
C PRO A 85 8.31 12.96 6.85
N ARG A 86 7.71 12.72 8.02
CA ARG A 86 8.11 11.61 8.91
C ARG A 86 7.90 10.24 8.28
N ASN A 87 6.79 10.09 7.57
CA ASN A 87 6.29 8.79 7.16
C ASN A 87 7.02 8.29 5.92
N GLN A 88 6.85 7.01 5.62
CA GLN A 88 7.34 6.35 4.42
C GLN A 88 6.17 5.98 3.53
N TYR A 89 6.32 6.16 2.22
CA TYR A 89 5.28 5.88 1.23
C TYR A 89 5.85 4.99 0.13
N LEU A 90 5.17 3.87 -0.13
CA LEU A 90 5.45 2.98 -1.24
C LEU A 90 4.21 2.93 -2.15
N LEU A 91 4.34 3.48 -3.34
CA LEU A 91 3.29 3.49 -4.36
C LEU A 91 3.48 2.30 -5.30
N GLN A 92 2.41 1.57 -5.58
CA GLN A 92 2.44 0.46 -6.52
C GLN A 92 1.23 0.53 -7.46
N LEU A 93 1.50 0.64 -8.76
CA LEU A 93 0.54 0.26 -9.79
C LEU A 93 0.80 -1.20 -10.17
N ASP A 94 -0.24 -2.03 -10.19
CA ASP A 94 -0.13 -3.43 -10.58
C ASP A 94 0.18 -3.62 -12.09
N ALA A 95 0.28 -4.87 -12.53
CA ALA A 95 0.56 -5.17 -13.94
C ALA A 95 -0.61 -4.87 -14.89
N GLY A 96 -1.79 -4.49 -14.38
CA GLY A 96 -2.86 -3.92 -15.20
C GLY A 96 -2.48 -2.54 -15.78
N SER A 97 -1.61 -1.79 -15.09
CA SER A 97 -1.03 -0.55 -15.62
C SER A 97 0.15 -0.82 -16.56
N SER A 98 0.38 0.07 -17.52
CA SER A 98 1.54 -0.04 -18.40
C SER A 98 2.85 0.37 -17.70
N ASP A 99 4.00 -0.04 -18.25
CA ASP A 99 5.31 0.47 -17.81
C ASP A 99 5.39 2.00 -17.98
N TYR A 100 4.69 2.54 -18.98
CA TYR A 100 4.58 3.98 -19.19
C TYR A 100 3.89 4.67 -18.02
N ASP A 101 2.73 4.16 -17.56
CA ASP A 101 1.98 4.77 -16.45
C ASP A 101 2.78 4.72 -15.14
N ARG A 102 3.47 3.60 -14.87
CA ARG A 102 4.41 3.48 -13.75
C ARG A 102 5.55 4.49 -13.85
N GLY A 103 6.12 4.64 -15.04
CA GLY A 103 7.15 5.64 -15.33
C GLY A 103 6.65 7.07 -15.10
N GLN A 104 5.43 7.40 -15.54
CA GLN A 104 4.83 8.71 -15.32
C GLN A 104 4.60 8.99 -13.83
N LEU A 105 4.09 8.01 -13.08
CA LEU A 105 3.92 8.15 -11.63
C LEU A 105 5.26 8.40 -10.93
N ALA A 106 6.31 7.68 -11.31
CA ALA A 106 7.65 7.89 -10.77
C ALA A 106 8.23 9.26 -11.14
N LEU A 107 8.06 9.71 -12.39
CA LEU A 107 8.50 11.04 -12.83
C LEU A 107 7.75 12.16 -12.11
N TYR A 108 6.45 11.98 -11.84
CA TYR A 108 5.67 12.92 -11.04
C TYR A 108 6.24 13.03 -9.62
N VAL A 109 6.47 11.89 -8.94
CA VAL A 109 7.05 11.91 -7.59
C VAL A 109 8.42 12.59 -7.57
N GLN A 110 9.24 12.39 -8.61
CA GLN A 110 10.57 13.00 -8.73
C GLN A 110 10.54 14.49 -9.07
N SER A 111 9.47 15.00 -9.68
CA SER A 111 9.34 16.41 -10.05
C SER A 111 8.88 17.30 -8.88
N GLU A 112 8.23 16.70 -7.88
CA GLU A 112 7.75 17.41 -6.69
C GLU A 112 8.90 17.64 -5.69
N LYS A 113 9.28 18.91 -5.50
CA LYS A 113 10.39 19.32 -4.61
C LYS A 113 10.27 18.77 -3.20
N VAL A 114 9.05 18.73 -2.65
CA VAL A 114 8.79 18.23 -1.29
C VAL A 114 9.12 16.75 -1.16
N PHE A 115 8.73 15.93 -2.14
CA PHE A 115 9.01 14.50 -2.13
C PHE A 115 10.49 14.23 -2.39
N GLN A 116 11.14 15.03 -3.24
CA GLN A 116 12.58 14.96 -3.46
C GLN A 116 13.37 15.34 -2.20
N ALA A 117 12.99 16.40 -1.50
CA ALA A 117 13.70 16.93 -0.34
C ALA A 117 13.77 15.91 0.80
N PHE A 118 12.65 15.24 1.10
CA PHE A 118 12.58 14.24 2.17
C PHE A 118 12.89 12.81 1.68
N GLY A 119 12.71 12.52 0.39
CA GLY A 119 13.02 11.23 -0.23
C GLY A 119 12.28 10.04 0.39
N ASN A 120 11.08 10.29 0.91
CA ASN A 120 10.26 9.33 1.66
C ASN A 120 9.10 8.76 0.84
N VAL A 121 9.04 9.06 -0.47
CA VAL A 121 8.05 8.52 -1.42
C VAL A 121 8.76 7.70 -2.48
N ASN A 122 8.42 6.41 -2.58
CA ASN A 122 9.02 5.46 -3.51
C ASN A 122 7.95 4.84 -4.41
N VAL A 123 8.29 4.54 -5.66
CA VAL A 123 7.40 3.88 -6.62
C VAL A 123 7.98 2.51 -6.99
N VAL A 124 7.15 1.46 -6.92
CA VAL A 124 7.53 0.11 -7.36
C VAL A 124 7.67 0.11 -8.89
N GLY A 125 8.88 -0.13 -9.38
CA GLY A 125 9.18 -0.11 -10.82
C GLY A 125 8.59 -1.28 -11.58
N LYS A 126 9.01 -2.51 -11.26
CA LYS A 126 8.47 -3.74 -11.86
C LYS A 126 7.37 -4.30 -10.98
N SER A 127 6.17 -4.39 -11.53
CA SER A 127 4.99 -4.89 -10.83
C SER A 127 4.52 -6.23 -11.40
N TYR A 128 3.46 -6.78 -10.81
CA TYR A 128 2.83 -8.06 -11.16
C TYR A 128 1.31 -7.93 -11.00
N ALA A 129 0.58 -8.89 -11.56
CA ALA A 129 -0.87 -8.88 -11.50
C ALA A 129 -1.36 -9.11 -10.06
N LEU A 130 -2.39 -8.37 -9.67
CA LEU A 130 -3.01 -8.49 -8.35
C LEU A 130 -4.45 -8.96 -8.50
N ASN A 131 -4.77 -10.09 -7.87
CA ASN A 131 -6.14 -10.54 -7.68
C ASN A 131 -6.45 -10.51 -6.18
N GLN A 132 -7.41 -9.66 -5.79
CA GLN A 132 -7.81 -9.48 -4.39
C GLN A 132 -8.35 -10.75 -3.74
N MET A 133 -8.92 -11.67 -4.53
CA MET A 133 -9.40 -12.96 -4.06
C MET A 133 -8.28 -14.00 -3.96
N GLY A 134 -7.11 -13.74 -4.54
CA GLY A 134 -6.04 -14.71 -4.70
C GLY A 134 -4.80 -14.45 -3.85
N SER A 135 -3.88 -15.41 -3.89
CA SER A 135 -2.60 -15.33 -3.19
C SER A 135 -1.67 -14.22 -3.68
N SER A 136 -1.87 -13.71 -4.88
CA SER A 136 -1.13 -12.56 -5.43
C SER A 136 -1.31 -11.29 -4.59
N ALA A 137 -2.50 -11.04 -4.04
CA ALA A 137 -2.72 -9.91 -3.13
C ALA A 137 -1.94 -10.05 -1.80
N LEU A 138 -1.92 -11.26 -1.24
CA LEU A 138 -1.11 -11.56 -0.04
C LEU A 138 0.39 -11.43 -0.32
N ALA A 139 0.86 -12.00 -1.43
CA ALA A 139 2.24 -11.88 -1.87
C ALA A 139 2.63 -10.41 -2.09
N ALA A 140 1.71 -9.59 -2.60
CA ALA A 140 1.94 -8.17 -2.78
C ALA A 140 2.12 -7.42 -1.47
N THR A 141 1.25 -7.70 -0.50
CA THR A 141 1.31 -7.11 0.83
C THR A 141 2.63 -7.44 1.52
N LEU A 142 3.06 -8.71 1.46
CA LEU A 142 4.34 -9.15 2.03
C LEU A 142 5.55 -8.57 1.29
N HIS A 143 5.49 -8.46 -0.04
CA HIS A 143 6.56 -7.84 -0.83
C HIS A 143 6.68 -6.33 -0.54
N ALA A 144 5.56 -5.62 -0.44
CA ALA A 144 5.54 -4.20 -0.06
C ALA A 144 6.15 -3.99 1.33
N ALA A 145 5.77 -4.83 2.30
CA ALA A 145 6.38 -4.80 3.62
C ALA A 145 7.88 -5.09 3.57
N ALA A 146 8.32 -6.10 2.81
CA ALA A 146 9.74 -6.42 2.64
C ALA A 146 10.54 -5.26 2.02
N LEU A 147 9.95 -4.54 1.05
CA LEU A 147 10.56 -3.33 0.47
C LEU A 147 10.66 -2.22 1.51
N LEU A 148 9.60 -1.94 2.28
CA LEU A 148 9.61 -0.91 3.31
C LEU A 148 10.57 -1.24 4.47
N LEU A 149 10.70 -2.51 4.84
CA LEU A 149 11.70 -2.99 5.81
C LEU A 149 13.13 -2.73 5.33
N LYS A 150 13.36 -2.79 4.01
CA LYS A 150 14.66 -2.53 3.37
C LYS A 150 14.93 -1.04 3.17
N LEU A 151 13.90 -0.25 2.81
CA LEU A 151 14.00 1.17 2.51
C LEU A 151 14.22 2.02 3.78
N SER A 152 13.63 1.62 4.89
CA SER A 152 13.73 2.36 6.15
C SER A 152 13.73 1.42 7.35
N ALA A 153 14.64 1.68 8.29
CA ALA A 153 14.70 1.03 9.59
C ALA A 153 13.77 1.68 10.63
N ASP A 154 13.06 2.75 10.25
CA ASP A 154 12.57 3.72 11.23
C ASP A 154 11.07 3.77 11.45
N TRP A 155 10.30 3.04 10.66
CA TRP A 155 8.85 3.02 10.78
C TRP A 155 8.33 2.08 11.87
N ASP A 156 7.25 2.48 12.53
CA ASP A 156 6.61 1.76 13.64
C ASP A 156 5.42 0.90 13.17
N TRP A 157 4.62 1.42 12.23
CA TRP A 157 3.41 0.77 11.74
C TRP A 157 3.31 0.77 10.22
N PHE A 158 3.00 -0.40 9.66
CA PHE A 158 2.68 -0.64 8.27
C PHE A 158 1.16 -0.53 8.03
N ILE A 159 0.76 0.33 7.11
CA ILE A 159 -0.64 0.62 6.77
C ILE A 159 -0.89 0.30 5.30
N THR A 160 -1.86 -0.57 5.03
CA THR A 160 -2.24 -0.96 3.67
C THR A 160 -3.40 -0.10 3.15
N LEU A 161 -3.28 0.51 1.97
CA LEU A 161 -4.34 1.30 1.35
C LEU A 161 -4.44 0.95 -0.13
N SER A 162 -5.64 1.02 -0.70
CA SER A 162 -5.79 1.06 -2.16
C SER A 162 -6.09 2.49 -2.64
N ALA A 163 -6.06 2.68 -3.95
CA ALA A 163 -6.54 3.90 -4.61
C ALA A 163 -8.02 4.24 -4.33
N SER A 164 -8.76 3.36 -3.66
CA SER A 164 -10.16 3.57 -3.27
C SER A 164 -10.34 3.95 -1.80
N ASP A 165 -9.26 3.99 -1.02
CA ASP A 165 -9.27 4.44 0.37
C ASP A 165 -9.11 5.97 0.46
N TYR A 166 -9.67 6.58 1.51
CA TYR A 166 -9.47 8.00 1.80
C TYR A 166 -9.42 8.28 3.31
N PRO A 167 -8.56 9.21 3.79
CA PRO A 167 -8.46 9.52 5.21
C PRO A 167 -9.69 10.32 5.70
N LEU A 168 -10.09 10.06 6.95
CA LEU A 168 -11.14 10.78 7.68
C LEU A 168 -10.59 11.66 8.81
N ILE A 169 -9.26 11.74 8.91
CA ILE A 169 -8.53 12.54 9.88
C ILE A 169 -7.27 13.12 9.23
N PRO A 170 -6.83 14.33 9.62
CA PRO A 170 -5.53 14.87 9.23
C PRO A 170 -4.36 14.00 9.69
N GLN A 171 -3.21 14.11 9.02
CA GLN A 171 -2.05 13.29 9.34
C GLN A 171 -1.44 13.64 10.71
N ASP A 172 -1.41 14.91 11.11
CA ASP A 172 -0.98 15.35 12.45
C ASP A 172 -1.89 14.75 13.54
N ASP A 173 -3.19 14.62 13.27
CA ASP A 173 -4.17 14.01 14.19
C ASP A 173 -3.91 12.52 14.40
N LEU A 174 -3.65 11.79 13.31
CA LEU A 174 -3.29 10.37 13.38
C LEU A 174 -1.97 10.15 14.13
N LEU A 175 -0.95 10.95 13.81
CA LEU A 175 0.35 10.93 14.48
C LEU A 175 0.20 11.22 15.98
N HIS A 176 -0.59 12.24 16.34
CA HIS A 176 -0.90 12.57 17.72
C HIS A 176 -1.57 11.42 18.46
N ALA A 177 -2.61 10.83 17.87
CA ALA A 177 -3.38 9.77 18.51
C ALA A 177 -2.54 8.52 18.78
N PHE A 178 -1.64 8.17 17.88
CA PHE A 178 -0.74 7.01 18.04
C PHE A 178 0.48 7.30 18.91
N THR A 179 0.79 8.56 19.23
CA THR A 179 2.00 8.95 19.98
C THR A 179 2.13 8.19 21.31
N LEU A 180 1.03 8.05 22.05
CA LEU A 180 1.03 7.36 23.36
C LEU A 180 0.67 5.87 23.31
N LEU A 181 0.39 5.33 22.13
CA LEU A 181 0.11 3.91 22.01
C LEU A 181 1.40 3.08 22.14
N PRO A 182 1.34 1.90 22.80
CA PRO A 182 2.42 0.94 22.74
C PRO A 182 2.75 0.62 21.27
N ARG A 183 4.02 0.78 20.88
CA ARG A 183 4.47 0.58 19.48
C ARG A 183 4.34 -0.86 18.98
N ASN A 184 4.05 -1.80 19.88
CA ASN A 184 3.74 -3.18 19.57
C ASN A 184 2.24 -3.46 19.38
N THR A 185 1.36 -2.44 19.36
CA THR A 185 -0.09 -2.65 19.19
C THR A 185 -0.47 -2.88 17.72
N ASN A 186 -1.13 -4.00 17.40
CA ASN A 186 -1.60 -4.36 16.06
C ASN A 186 -3.12 -4.16 15.92
N PHE A 187 -3.56 -3.44 14.90
CA PHE A 187 -4.98 -3.16 14.61
C PHE A 187 -5.45 -4.06 13.46
N ILE A 188 -6.25 -5.05 13.81
CA ILE A 188 -6.73 -6.08 12.88
C ILE A 188 -8.15 -6.48 13.27
N HIS A 189 -9.10 -6.24 12.37
CA HIS A 189 -10.50 -6.56 12.63
C HIS A 189 -10.78 -8.04 12.30
N PHE A 190 -11.34 -8.76 13.28
CA PHE A 190 -11.83 -10.12 13.17
C PHE A 190 -13.34 -10.11 12.91
N THR A 191 -13.78 -11.01 12.04
CA THR A 191 -15.20 -11.21 11.80
C THR A 191 -15.78 -12.19 12.81
N ASN A 192 -16.76 -11.76 13.60
CA ASN A 192 -17.56 -12.64 14.45
C ASN A 192 -18.59 -13.47 13.65
N LYS A 193 -18.57 -13.40 12.30
CA LYS A 193 -19.35 -14.30 11.43
C LYS A 193 -18.71 -15.68 11.37
N THR A 194 -18.39 -16.24 12.52
CA THR A 194 -18.08 -17.66 12.63
C THR A 194 -19.27 -18.50 12.21
N GLY A 195 -19.04 -19.35 11.20
CA GLY A 195 -19.80 -20.58 11.10
C GLY A 195 -20.02 -21.16 9.70
N TRP A 196 -19.99 -20.39 8.60
CA TRP A 196 -20.40 -20.99 7.32
C TRP A 196 -19.72 -20.59 6.00
N LYS A 197 -19.13 -19.39 5.85
CA LYS A 197 -18.52 -18.98 4.57
C LYS A 197 -16.99 -19.11 4.53
N GLU A 198 -16.29 -18.83 5.64
CA GLU A 198 -14.83 -18.90 5.70
C GLU A 198 -14.31 -20.33 5.90
N GLN A 199 -14.88 -21.10 6.84
CA GLN A 199 -14.50 -22.51 7.05
C GLN A 199 -14.81 -23.42 5.84
N LYS A 200 -15.82 -23.10 5.01
CA LYS A 200 -16.19 -23.86 3.79
C LYS A 200 -15.37 -23.51 2.54
N ASN A 201 -14.46 -22.56 2.67
CA ASN A 201 -13.60 -22.13 1.56
C ASN A 201 -12.14 -22.51 1.79
N MET A 202 -11.72 -22.76 3.03
CA MET A 202 -10.33 -23.15 3.34
C MET A 202 -9.99 -24.58 2.91
N ASP A 203 -11.00 -25.43 2.78
CA ASP A 203 -10.91 -26.78 2.21
C ASP A 203 -10.90 -26.76 0.66
N ARG A 204 -11.24 -25.65 0.02
CA ARG A 204 -11.14 -25.51 -1.44
C ARG A 204 -9.70 -25.30 -1.86
N ILE A 205 -9.34 -25.89 -3.00
CA ILE A 205 -8.05 -25.67 -3.64
C ILE A 205 -8.27 -24.72 -4.81
N VAL A 206 -7.59 -23.57 -4.77
CA VAL A 206 -7.57 -22.61 -5.88
C VAL A 206 -6.15 -22.37 -6.36
N VAL A 207 -6.03 -22.13 -7.67
CA VAL A 207 -4.82 -21.60 -8.28
C VAL A 207 -5.11 -20.16 -8.68
N ASP A 208 -4.25 -19.24 -8.24
CA ASP A 208 -4.27 -17.85 -8.66
C ASP A 208 -3.32 -17.66 -9.86
N PRO A 209 -3.83 -17.50 -11.09
CA PRO A 209 -2.97 -17.33 -12.25
C PRO A 209 -2.20 -16.01 -12.23
N SER A 210 -2.65 -15.02 -11.44
CA SER A 210 -2.01 -13.72 -11.31
C SER A 210 -0.61 -13.80 -10.68
N LEU A 211 -0.25 -14.94 -10.09
CA LEU A 211 1.13 -15.20 -9.64
C LEU A 211 2.13 -15.37 -10.80
N TYR A 212 1.68 -15.80 -11.98
CA TYR A 212 2.55 -16.09 -13.12
C TYR A 212 2.13 -15.41 -14.43
N LEU A 213 0.94 -14.79 -14.48
CA LEU A 213 0.49 -13.94 -15.58
C LEU A 213 0.67 -12.46 -15.27
N GLN A 214 0.74 -11.63 -16.33
CA GLN A 214 0.80 -10.17 -16.22
C GLN A 214 -0.58 -9.51 -16.11
N GLU A 215 -1.66 -10.27 -16.29
CA GLU A 215 -3.02 -9.77 -16.20
C GLU A 215 -3.74 -10.42 -15.01
N SER A 216 -4.54 -9.61 -14.30
CA SER A 216 -5.39 -10.12 -13.23
C SER A 216 -6.49 -10.99 -13.84
N THR A 217 -6.56 -12.24 -13.40
CA THR A 217 -7.48 -13.24 -13.94
C THR A 217 -8.25 -13.93 -12.82
N PRO A 218 -9.49 -14.39 -13.07
CA PRO A 218 -10.27 -15.10 -12.06
C PRO A 218 -9.54 -16.33 -11.52
N LEU A 219 -9.82 -16.68 -10.26
CA LEU A 219 -9.26 -17.88 -9.64
C LEU A 219 -9.72 -19.13 -10.38
N MET A 220 -8.81 -20.09 -10.53
CA MET A 220 -9.13 -21.42 -11.03
C MET A 220 -9.40 -22.36 -9.85
N TYR A 221 -10.62 -22.86 -9.74
CA TYR A 221 -11.02 -23.78 -8.69
C TYR A 221 -10.76 -25.22 -9.11
N ALA A 222 -10.12 -26.00 -8.24
CA ALA A 222 -10.06 -27.44 -8.39
C ALA A 222 -11.44 -28.06 -8.15
N VAL A 223 -11.69 -29.23 -8.75
CA VAL A 223 -12.92 -29.99 -8.53
C VAL A 223 -12.94 -30.63 -7.14
N GLU A 224 -11.77 -31.04 -6.66
CA GLU A 224 -11.59 -31.70 -5.36
C GLU A 224 -11.30 -30.70 -4.25
N ASN A 225 -11.79 -31.00 -3.05
CA ASN A 225 -11.44 -30.31 -1.82
C ASN A 225 -10.35 -31.09 -1.07
N ARG A 226 -9.61 -30.41 -0.19
CA ARG A 226 -8.67 -31.01 0.77
C ARG A 226 -9.23 -31.04 2.18
N SER A 227 -8.68 -31.87 3.05
CA SER A 227 -8.99 -31.80 4.48
C SER A 227 -8.50 -30.49 5.09
N MET A 228 -9.25 -29.98 6.08
CA MET A 228 -8.81 -28.87 6.91
C MET A 228 -7.58 -29.25 7.74
N PRO A 229 -6.65 -28.31 8.02
CA PRO A 229 -5.49 -28.55 8.85
C PRO A 229 -5.95 -28.77 10.30
N ASP A 230 -5.36 -29.77 10.95
CA ASP A 230 -5.55 -30.07 12.38
C ASP A 230 -4.43 -29.49 13.26
N ALA A 231 -3.32 -29.06 12.65
CA ALA A 231 -2.15 -28.53 13.33
C ALA A 231 -2.32 -27.09 13.86
N PHE A 232 -3.30 -26.33 13.35
CA PHE A 232 -3.54 -24.94 13.75
C PHE A 232 -4.99 -24.53 13.47
N LYS A 233 -5.43 -23.48 14.16
CA LYS A 233 -6.74 -22.86 13.91
C LYS A 233 -6.61 -21.74 12.90
N ILE A 234 -7.62 -21.57 12.06
CA ILE A 234 -7.68 -20.49 11.07
C ILE A 234 -8.56 -19.39 11.63
N PHE A 235 -8.02 -18.17 11.63
CA PHE A 235 -8.71 -16.95 12.01
C PHE A 235 -8.84 -16.07 10.77
N GLY A 236 -9.88 -15.23 10.72
CA GLY A 236 -10.09 -14.32 9.59
C GLY A 236 -10.86 -13.06 9.94
N GLY A 237 -10.92 -12.15 8.97
CA GLY A 237 -11.59 -10.87 9.09
C GLY A 237 -11.19 -9.90 7.98
N SER A 238 -11.10 -8.62 8.31
CA SER A 238 -10.82 -7.57 7.31
C SER A 238 -9.45 -7.78 6.65
N PRO A 239 -9.34 -7.67 5.31
CA PRO A 239 -8.04 -7.69 4.62
C PRO A 239 -7.24 -6.40 4.84
N TRP A 240 -7.83 -5.42 5.52
CA TRP A 240 -7.24 -4.13 5.81
C TRP A 240 -6.77 -4.06 7.25
N MET A 241 -5.60 -3.47 7.47
CA MET A 241 -4.92 -3.57 8.77
C MET A 241 -3.94 -2.42 8.98
N ILE A 242 -3.54 -2.24 10.24
CA ILE A 242 -2.41 -1.42 10.67
C ILE A 242 -1.54 -2.31 11.56
N LEU A 243 -0.44 -2.81 10.99
CA LEU A 243 0.41 -3.82 11.60
C LEU A 243 1.73 -3.22 12.04
N THR A 244 2.25 -3.69 13.17
CA THR A 244 3.52 -3.23 13.72
C THR A 244 4.70 -3.71 12.87
N ARG A 245 5.80 -2.96 12.92
CA ARG A 245 7.04 -3.34 12.26
C ARG A 245 7.51 -4.73 12.67
N ASP A 246 7.55 -5.02 13.96
CA ASP A 246 8.07 -6.29 14.47
C ASP A 246 7.23 -7.47 13.98
N PHE A 247 5.90 -7.31 13.92
CA PHE A 247 5.02 -8.34 13.36
C PHE A 247 5.22 -8.53 11.85
N MET A 248 5.44 -7.45 11.10
CA MET A 248 5.76 -7.55 9.67
C MET A 248 7.15 -8.17 9.44
N GLU A 249 8.15 -7.84 10.27
CA GLU A 249 9.45 -8.50 10.25
C GLU A 249 9.32 -9.99 10.50
N TYR A 250 8.47 -10.39 11.46
CA TYR A 250 8.19 -11.79 11.74
C TYR A 250 7.55 -12.50 10.53
N CYS A 251 6.56 -11.88 9.90
CA CYS A 251 5.90 -12.44 8.72
C CYS A 251 6.84 -12.57 7.51
N VAL A 252 7.74 -11.59 7.31
CA VAL A 252 8.65 -11.54 6.15
C VAL A 252 9.90 -12.40 6.37
N LYS A 253 10.56 -12.29 7.53
CA LYS A 253 11.79 -13.03 7.83
C LYS A 253 11.48 -14.47 8.28
N GLY A 254 10.34 -14.69 8.93
CA GLY A 254 9.87 -16.01 9.35
C GLY A 254 10.87 -16.74 10.23
N TRP A 255 11.35 -16.11 11.31
CA TRP A 255 12.31 -16.77 12.22
C TRP A 255 11.70 -17.98 12.92
N ASP A 256 10.37 -18.00 13.12
CA ASP A 256 9.60 -19.23 13.34
C ASP A 256 9.13 -19.82 11.99
N ASN A 257 8.95 -21.14 11.93
CA ASN A 257 8.47 -21.80 10.72
C ASN A 257 6.96 -21.61 10.48
N PHE A 258 6.18 -21.18 11.47
CA PHE A 258 4.72 -21.09 11.37
C PHE A 258 4.24 -20.15 10.24
N PRO A 259 4.71 -18.89 10.10
CA PRO A 259 4.32 -18.03 8.98
C PRO A 259 4.59 -18.69 7.62
N ARG A 260 5.74 -19.36 7.48
CA ARG A 260 6.13 -20.06 6.24
C ARG A 260 5.23 -21.26 5.93
N LYS A 261 4.94 -22.11 6.94
CA LYS A 261 4.03 -23.25 6.80
C LYS A 261 2.61 -22.79 6.45
N LEU A 262 2.14 -21.75 7.12
CA LEU A 262 0.82 -21.18 6.85
C LEU A 262 0.74 -20.60 5.44
N LEU A 263 1.78 -19.89 4.96
CA LEU A 263 1.83 -19.40 3.58
C LEU A 263 1.66 -20.51 2.56
N MET A 264 2.32 -21.66 2.75
CA MET A 264 2.16 -22.81 1.85
C MET A 264 0.72 -23.33 1.81
N TYR A 265 0.02 -23.32 2.95
CA TYR A 265 -1.36 -23.74 3.02
C TYR A 265 -2.32 -22.72 2.41
N ILE A 266 -2.22 -21.45 2.84
CA ILE A 266 -3.13 -20.35 2.47
C ILE A 266 -2.92 -19.87 1.02
N SER A 267 -1.77 -20.11 0.39
CA SER A 267 -1.57 -19.72 -1.02
C SER A 267 -2.50 -20.43 -2.02
N ASN A 268 -3.17 -21.52 -1.61
CA ASN A 268 -4.14 -22.24 -2.44
C ASN A 268 -5.58 -22.20 -1.87
N VAL A 269 -5.92 -21.17 -1.08
CA VAL A 269 -7.31 -20.88 -0.67
C VAL A 269 -7.79 -19.56 -1.26
N PRO A 270 -9.10 -19.36 -1.48
CA PRO A 270 -9.62 -18.05 -1.83
C PRO A 270 -9.57 -17.11 -0.60
N TYR A 271 -9.42 -15.81 -0.88
CA TYR A 271 -9.30 -14.71 0.09
C TYR A 271 -8.19 -14.90 1.14
N PRO A 272 -6.95 -15.26 0.74
CA PRO A 272 -5.89 -15.59 1.69
C PRO A 272 -5.46 -14.40 2.56
N LEU A 273 -5.60 -13.17 2.06
CA LEU A 273 -5.28 -11.95 2.78
C LEU A 273 -6.21 -11.72 3.99
N GLU A 274 -7.44 -12.21 3.92
CA GLU A 274 -8.44 -12.11 5.00
C GLU A 274 -8.20 -13.11 6.13
N SER A 275 -7.20 -13.99 6.02
CA SER A 275 -6.95 -15.03 7.05
C SER A 275 -5.49 -15.17 7.45
N TYR A 276 -4.54 -14.84 6.57
CA TYR A 276 -3.12 -15.05 6.85
C TYR A 276 -2.67 -14.31 8.11
N PHE A 277 -2.80 -12.99 8.14
CA PHE A 277 -2.28 -12.18 9.25
C PHE A 277 -3.02 -12.44 10.56
N HIS A 278 -4.35 -12.65 10.51
CA HIS A 278 -5.16 -13.07 11.66
C HIS A 278 -4.66 -14.39 12.25
N THR A 279 -4.39 -15.37 11.38
CA THR A 279 -3.93 -16.69 11.82
C THR A 279 -2.50 -16.65 12.36
N VAL A 280 -1.59 -15.90 11.70
CA VAL A 280 -0.22 -15.71 12.20
C VAL A 280 -0.21 -15.03 13.57
N ILE A 281 -0.96 -13.94 13.74
CA ILE A 281 -0.93 -13.16 14.97
C ILE A 281 -1.51 -13.94 16.16
N CYS A 282 -2.60 -14.69 15.93
CA CYS A 282 -3.24 -15.48 16.98
C CYS A 282 -2.52 -16.77 17.33
N SER A 283 -1.74 -17.33 16.39
CA SER A 283 -0.97 -18.56 16.63
C SER A 283 0.45 -18.29 17.14
N SER A 284 0.82 -17.01 17.33
CA SER A 284 2.17 -16.63 17.76
C SER A 284 2.13 -16.00 19.15
N THR A 285 2.72 -16.67 20.14
CA THR A 285 2.68 -16.25 21.55
C THR A 285 3.28 -14.86 21.79
N GLU A 286 4.23 -14.44 20.96
CA GLU A 286 4.85 -13.12 20.97
C GLU A 286 3.87 -11.99 20.61
N PHE A 287 2.89 -12.26 19.75
CA PHE A 287 2.02 -11.22 19.18
C PHE A 287 0.55 -11.33 19.60
N GLN A 288 0.07 -12.49 20.07
CA GLN A 288 -1.35 -12.71 20.38
C GLN A 288 -1.96 -11.69 21.37
N ASN A 289 -1.16 -11.16 22.30
CA ASN A 289 -1.61 -10.19 23.33
C ASN A 289 -1.52 -8.72 22.88
N SER A 290 -1.11 -8.51 21.63
CA SER A 290 -0.88 -7.18 21.06
C SER A 290 -2.01 -6.67 20.16
N VAL A 291 -3.07 -7.49 20.03
CA VAL A 291 -4.17 -7.31 19.09
C VAL A 291 -5.20 -6.31 19.63
N VAL A 292 -5.64 -5.40 18.76
CA VAL A 292 -6.84 -4.59 18.90
C VAL A 292 -7.79 -4.98 17.77
N ASN A 293 -9.00 -5.44 18.12
CA ASN A 293 -9.99 -5.90 17.16
C ASN A 293 -10.74 -4.74 16.48
N ASN A 294 -9.99 -3.94 15.74
CA ASN A 294 -10.48 -2.82 14.95
C ASN A 294 -9.40 -2.49 13.91
N ASP A 295 -9.77 -2.25 12.65
CA ASP A 295 -8.83 -1.90 11.58
C ASP A 295 -8.82 -0.39 11.25
N LEU A 296 -9.52 0.41 12.07
CA LEU A 296 -9.73 1.86 11.94
C LEU A 296 -10.31 2.28 10.60
N ARG A 297 -11.08 1.41 9.94
CA ARG A 297 -11.74 1.70 8.66
C ARG A 297 -13.25 1.71 8.76
N TYR A 298 -13.85 2.71 8.14
CA TYR A 298 -15.28 2.75 7.89
C TYR A 298 -15.59 2.05 6.56
N ILE A 299 -16.31 0.94 6.64
CA ILE A 299 -16.74 0.14 5.49
C ILE A 299 -18.23 -0.18 5.68
N VAL A 300 -19.04 0.14 4.68
CA VAL A 300 -20.44 -0.29 4.64
C VAL A 300 -20.52 -1.55 3.80
N TRP A 301 -20.85 -2.68 4.43
CA TRP A 301 -21.00 -3.95 3.74
C TRP A 301 -22.42 -4.08 3.15
N ASP A 302 -22.53 -4.53 1.90
CA ASP A 302 -23.83 -4.92 1.36
C ASP A 302 -24.26 -6.26 1.99
N SER A 303 -25.45 -6.28 2.60
CA SER A 303 -26.03 -7.50 3.16
C SER A 303 -26.48 -8.49 2.08
N ASN A 304 -26.71 -8.01 0.86
CA ASN A 304 -27.35 -8.75 -0.23
C ASN A 304 -26.36 -9.22 -1.31
N ALA A 305 -25.27 -8.48 -1.55
CA ALA A 305 -24.19 -8.88 -2.46
C ALA A 305 -23.08 -9.58 -1.67
N LEU A 306 -22.75 -10.80 -2.08
CA LEU A 306 -21.71 -11.75 -1.63
C LEU A 306 -20.38 -11.15 -1.04
N GLY A 307 -20.44 -10.37 0.03
CA GLY A 307 -19.26 -9.77 0.66
C GLY A 307 -18.71 -8.53 -0.05
N GLU A 308 -19.47 -7.87 -0.93
CA GLU A 308 -19.04 -6.62 -1.55
C GLU A 308 -19.38 -5.42 -0.67
N SER A 309 -18.43 -4.50 -0.50
CA SER A 309 -18.65 -3.23 0.19
C SER A 309 -19.38 -2.24 -0.72
N GLN A 310 -20.36 -1.52 -0.19
CA GLN A 310 -21.03 -0.44 -0.89
C GLN A 310 -20.06 0.71 -1.17
N VAL A 311 -20.15 1.27 -2.38
CA VAL A 311 -19.41 2.49 -2.73
C VAL A 311 -19.90 3.64 -1.86
N LEU A 312 -18.97 4.28 -1.15
CA LEU A 312 -19.25 5.42 -0.29
C LEU A 312 -19.47 6.68 -1.13
N SER A 313 -20.38 7.53 -0.65
CA SER A 313 -20.84 8.74 -1.32
C SER A 313 -21.35 9.74 -0.29
N MET A 314 -21.86 10.88 -0.75
CA MET A 314 -22.44 11.92 0.11
C MET A 314 -23.51 11.43 1.10
N SER A 315 -24.26 10.37 0.78
CA SER A 315 -25.29 9.82 1.68
C SER A 315 -24.71 9.21 2.96
N HIS A 316 -23.44 8.79 2.92
CA HIS A 316 -22.74 8.15 4.02
C HIS A 316 -21.90 9.12 4.85
N TYR A 317 -21.79 10.39 4.43
CA TYR A 317 -20.82 11.35 4.96
C TYR A 317 -20.91 11.51 6.49
N ASP A 318 -22.10 11.78 7.02
CA ASP A 318 -22.26 12.05 8.46
C ASP A 318 -21.96 10.81 9.32
N GLN A 319 -22.43 9.63 8.88
CA GLN A 319 -22.19 8.36 9.58
C GLN A 319 -20.70 7.99 9.58
N MET A 320 -20.05 8.15 8.42
CA MET A 320 -18.62 7.93 8.26
C MET A 320 -17.80 8.82 9.20
N LEU A 321 -18.15 10.12 9.29
CA LEU A 321 -17.46 11.05 10.19
C LEU A 321 -17.71 10.80 11.68
N ALA A 322 -18.87 10.23 12.03
CA ALA A 322 -19.23 9.86 13.40
C ALA A 322 -18.63 8.51 13.86
N SER A 323 -18.11 7.70 12.93
CA SER A 323 -17.63 6.33 13.22
C SER A 323 -16.38 6.26 14.10
N GLY A 324 -15.61 7.35 14.19
CA GLY A 324 -14.29 7.34 14.84
C GLY A 324 -13.19 6.63 14.03
N ALA A 325 -13.46 6.18 12.81
CA ALA A 325 -12.47 5.59 11.92
C ALA A 325 -11.44 6.61 11.41
N ALA A 326 -10.23 6.14 11.13
CA ALA A 326 -9.16 6.95 10.54
C ALA A 326 -9.24 7.01 9.01
N PHE A 327 -9.81 5.98 8.39
CA PHE A 327 -9.95 5.85 6.93
C PHE A 327 -11.36 5.35 6.56
N ALA A 328 -11.75 5.54 5.30
CA ALA A 328 -12.99 5.01 4.74
C ALA A 328 -12.76 4.45 3.34
N ARG A 329 -13.57 3.46 2.95
CA ARG A 329 -13.52 2.86 1.61
C ARG A 329 -14.81 2.09 1.24
N PRO A 330 -15.02 1.78 -0.05
CA PRO A 330 -14.33 2.32 -1.22
C PRO A 330 -15.00 3.60 -1.75
N PHE A 331 -14.20 4.50 -2.31
CA PHE A 331 -14.68 5.67 -3.05
C PHE A 331 -14.46 5.52 -4.56
N GLN A 332 -15.33 6.14 -5.35
CA GLN A 332 -15.15 6.30 -6.79
C GLN A 332 -14.21 7.47 -7.10
N ALA A 333 -13.66 7.47 -8.32
CA ALA A 333 -12.92 8.62 -8.83
C ALA A 333 -13.82 9.87 -8.80
N ASP A 334 -13.26 10.98 -8.35
CA ASP A 334 -13.89 12.31 -8.40
C ASP A 334 -15.27 12.41 -7.74
N ASP A 335 -15.60 11.49 -6.82
CA ASP A 335 -16.85 11.60 -6.06
C ASP A 335 -16.86 12.92 -5.26
N PRO A 336 -17.95 13.70 -5.31
CA PRO A 336 -18.06 14.97 -4.59
C PRO A 336 -17.81 14.85 -3.08
N VAL A 337 -18.04 13.67 -2.48
CA VAL A 337 -17.75 13.42 -1.07
C VAL A 337 -16.27 13.61 -0.74
N LEU A 338 -15.36 13.29 -1.68
CA LEU A 338 -13.91 13.47 -1.49
C LEU A 338 -13.56 14.94 -1.33
N ASN A 339 -14.17 15.82 -2.14
CA ASN A 339 -13.98 17.27 -2.01
C ASN A 339 -14.52 17.78 -0.66
N LYS A 340 -15.67 17.25 -0.22
CA LYS A 340 -16.25 17.60 1.07
C LYS A 340 -15.38 17.12 2.26
N ILE A 341 -14.67 16.00 2.12
CA ILE A 341 -13.67 15.55 3.10
C ILE A 341 -12.45 16.47 3.06
N ASP A 342 -11.91 16.76 1.88
CA ASP A 342 -10.77 17.68 1.70
C ASP A 342 -11.02 19.03 2.37
N GLU A 343 -12.20 19.62 2.17
CA GLU A 343 -12.56 20.94 2.70
C GLU A 343 -12.83 20.92 4.21
N ASN A 344 -13.71 20.03 4.68
CA ASN A 344 -14.24 20.10 6.04
C ASN A 344 -13.45 19.29 7.07
N VAL A 345 -12.65 18.32 6.62
CA VAL A 345 -11.92 17.41 7.50
C VAL A 345 -10.42 17.66 7.42
N LEU A 346 -9.89 17.77 6.20
CA LEU A 346 -8.46 17.83 5.95
C LEU A 346 -7.95 19.28 5.73
N ASN A 347 -8.86 20.24 5.59
CA ASN A 347 -8.58 21.66 5.34
C ASN A 347 -7.56 21.90 4.21
N ARG A 348 -7.75 21.22 3.08
CA ARG A 348 -6.85 21.25 1.91
C ARG A 348 -7.64 21.47 0.62
N SER A 349 -6.93 21.88 -0.43
CA SER A 349 -7.45 21.74 -1.80
C SER A 349 -7.22 20.30 -2.29
N SER A 350 -8.00 19.86 -3.28
CA SER A 350 -7.88 18.50 -3.83
C SER A 350 -6.48 18.18 -4.36
N LYS A 351 -5.73 19.20 -4.82
CA LYS A 351 -4.37 19.06 -5.37
C LYS A 351 -3.23 19.42 -4.39
N GLY A 352 -3.53 20.07 -3.27
CA GLY A 352 -2.53 20.56 -2.30
C GLY A 352 -2.00 19.47 -1.38
N LEU A 353 -1.33 19.82 -0.28
CA LEU A 353 -1.04 18.90 0.84
C LEU A 353 -1.99 19.19 2.03
N VAL A 354 -2.05 18.29 3.00
CA VAL A 354 -2.72 18.61 4.27
C VAL A 354 -1.84 19.58 5.07
N PRO A 355 -2.37 20.72 5.54
CA PRO A 355 -1.61 21.61 6.42
C PRO A 355 -1.19 20.87 7.69
N GLY A 356 0.07 21.02 8.08
CA GLY A 356 0.62 20.52 9.34
C GLY A 356 1.71 21.47 9.84
N GLU A 357 2.17 21.30 11.07
CA GLU A 357 3.22 22.19 11.62
C GLU A 357 4.52 22.14 10.80
N TRP A 358 4.79 21.00 10.17
CA TRP A 358 5.93 20.83 9.27
C TRP A 358 5.83 21.67 7.98
N CYS A 359 4.66 22.20 7.62
CA CYS A 359 4.43 23.05 6.46
C CYS A 359 3.55 24.28 6.81
N PRO A 360 4.13 25.32 7.45
CA PRO A 360 3.36 26.42 8.03
C PRO A 360 2.71 27.35 7.00
N ASP A 361 3.27 27.48 5.80
CA ASP A 361 2.85 28.48 4.80
C ASP A 361 1.66 28.03 3.92
N LEU A 362 1.18 26.79 4.09
CA LEU A 362 0.12 26.22 3.25
C LEU A 362 -1.25 26.90 3.45
N GLY A 363 -1.44 27.61 4.57
CA GLY A 363 -2.68 28.32 4.90
C GLY A 363 -2.78 29.76 4.38
N ILE A 364 -1.70 30.32 3.83
CA ILE A 364 -1.60 31.75 3.48
C ILE A 364 -1.95 32.00 2.00
N SER A 365 -1.91 30.98 1.13
CA SER A 365 -2.10 31.14 -0.33
C SER A 365 -3.54 31.34 -0.80
N LYS A 366 -4.55 31.31 0.08
CA LYS A 366 -5.96 31.59 -0.31
C LYS A 366 -6.19 33.01 -0.85
N SER A 367 -5.21 33.91 -0.77
CA SER A 367 -5.34 35.31 -1.20
C SER A 367 -4.63 35.70 -2.51
N LEU A 368 -4.01 34.77 -3.24
CA LEU A 368 -3.37 35.10 -4.53
C LEU A 368 -3.99 34.32 -5.70
N GLU A 369 -5.20 34.73 -6.09
CA GLU A 369 -5.74 34.47 -7.42
C GLU A 369 -4.90 35.26 -8.44
N ASN A 370 -3.80 34.66 -8.92
CA ASN A 370 -3.18 34.86 -10.24
C ASN A 370 -1.73 34.37 -10.23
N SER A 371 -1.51 33.06 -10.43
CA SER A 371 -0.25 32.61 -10.99
C SER A 371 -0.43 31.33 -11.79
N THR A 372 -0.08 31.39 -13.07
CA THR A 372 0.11 30.27 -14.01
C THR A 372 1.34 29.41 -13.69
N ALA A 373 1.96 29.60 -12.52
CA ALA A 373 3.05 28.79 -12.03
C ALA A 373 2.48 27.54 -11.34
N GLN A 374 3.11 26.39 -11.58
CA GLN A 374 2.81 25.14 -10.87
C GLN A 374 2.94 25.41 -9.37
N GLU A 375 1.80 25.39 -8.66
CA GLU A 375 1.71 25.76 -7.26
C GLU A 375 2.58 24.80 -6.44
N GLU A 376 3.64 25.34 -5.83
CA GLU A 376 4.59 24.55 -5.06
C GLU A 376 3.88 23.96 -3.83
N LEU A 377 3.90 22.63 -3.70
CA LEU A 377 3.11 21.92 -2.68
C LEU A 377 3.40 22.36 -1.24
N CYS A 378 4.62 22.83 -0.95
CA CYS A 378 4.99 23.41 0.33
C CYS A 378 6.24 24.29 0.14
N PRO A 379 6.14 25.62 0.10
CA PRO A 379 7.28 26.51 -0.20
C PRO A 379 8.36 26.55 0.89
N ALA A 380 7.98 26.33 2.15
CA ALA A 380 8.88 26.28 3.29
C ALA A 380 8.45 25.18 4.27
N TRP A 381 9.42 24.46 4.83
CA TRP A 381 9.22 23.36 5.76
C TRP A 381 9.89 23.62 7.11
N ASP A 382 9.28 23.10 8.18
CA ASP A 382 9.68 23.26 9.57
C ASP A 382 9.80 21.88 10.28
N ASN A 383 9.73 21.85 11.60
CA ASN A 383 9.98 20.69 12.45
C ASN A 383 9.00 19.55 12.20
N ILE A 384 9.51 18.49 11.57
CA ILE A 384 8.77 17.25 11.30
C ILE A 384 8.42 16.44 12.58
N ASN A 385 8.90 16.83 13.76
CA ASN A 385 8.64 16.14 15.03
C ASN A 385 7.53 16.79 15.85
N SER A 386 7.12 17.99 15.48
CA SER A 386 6.01 18.68 16.13
C SER A 386 4.72 18.35 15.37
N VAL A 387 3.68 17.96 16.11
CA VAL A 387 2.36 17.65 15.55
C VAL A 387 1.31 18.40 16.34
N LYS A 388 0.41 19.09 15.64
CA LYS A 388 -0.66 19.85 16.28
C LYS A 388 -1.97 19.07 16.25
N PRO A 389 -2.48 18.60 17.40
CA PRO A 389 -3.76 17.92 17.41
C PRO A 389 -4.91 18.89 17.15
N GLY A 390 -5.75 18.53 16.20
CA GLY A 390 -7.10 18.99 16.02
C GLY A 390 -8.12 18.12 16.79
N PRO A 391 -9.41 18.46 16.69
CA PRO A 391 -10.48 17.79 17.45
C PRO A 391 -10.58 16.28 17.18
N ARG A 392 -10.32 15.84 15.93
CA ARG A 392 -10.41 14.42 15.57
C ARG A 392 -9.25 13.62 16.15
N GLY A 393 -8.05 14.19 16.18
CA GLY A 393 -6.87 13.60 16.83
C GLY A 393 -7.05 13.42 18.33
N ILE A 394 -7.67 14.41 19.00
CA ILE A 394 -8.01 14.31 20.44
C ILE A 394 -9.02 13.18 20.66
N SER A 395 -10.14 13.17 19.92
CA SER A 395 -11.16 12.12 20.05
C SER A 395 -10.61 10.72 19.77
N LEU A 396 -9.77 10.58 18.73
CA LEU A 396 -9.15 9.30 18.40
C LEU A 396 -8.18 8.85 19.50
N ARG A 397 -7.39 9.75 20.06
CA ARG A 397 -6.49 9.45 21.19
C ARG A 397 -7.24 8.92 22.41
N GLU A 398 -8.45 9.39 22.67
CA GLU A 398 -9.31 8.89 23.75
C GLU A 398 -9.96 7.54 23.40
N LEU A 399 -10.22 7.27 22.12
CA LEU A 399 -10.84 6.03 21.65
C LEU A 399 -9.86 4.85 21.64
N LEU A 400 -8.62 5.04 21.18
CA LEU A 400 -7.68 3.94 20.97
C LEU A 400 -7.40 3.10 22.24
N PRO A 401 -7.20 3.69 23.44
CA PRO A 401 -7.05 2.90 24.67
C PRO A 401 -8.31 2.11 25.04
N LYS A 402 -9.51 2.65 24.77
CA LYS A 402 -10.78 1.95 25.02
C LYS A 402 -10.91 0.72 24.14
N LEU A 403 -10.58 0.85 22.85
CA LEU A 403 -10.54 -0.30 21.93
C LEU A 403 -9.52 -1.35 22.36
N ALA A 404 -8.35 -0.93 22.85
CA ALA A 404 -7.33 -1.85 23.35
C ALA A 404 -7.74 -2.57 24.66
N VAL A 405 -8.57 -1.93 25.48
CA VAL A 405 -9.14 -2.48 26.70
C VAL A 405 -10.30 -3.43 26.36
N GLU A 406 -11.28 -2.99 25.57
CA GLU A 406 -12.42 -3.79 25.14
C GLU A 406 -11.98 -5.06 24.42
N GLY A 407 -10.99 -4.98 23.52
CA GLY A 407 -10.41 -6.14 22.85
C GLY A 407 -9.66 -7.13 23.76
N ARG A 408 -9.34 -6.74 25.00
CA ARG A 408 -8.78 -7.63 26.04
C ARG A 408 -9.86 -8.26 26.92
N PHE A 409 -11.04 -7.64 27.03
CA PHE A 409 -12.13 -8.08 27.90
C PHE A 409 -13.18 -8.93 27.18
N THR A 410 -13.30 -8.83 25.85
CA THR A 410 -13.83 -9.92 25.05
C THR A 410 -12.81 -11.06 25.15
N THR A 411 -13.26 -12.24 25.58
CA THR A 411 -12.53 -13.52 25.54
C THR A 411 -11.63 -13.51 24.32
N SER A 412 -10.30 -13.53 24.52
CA SER A 412 -9.38 -12.98 23.49
C SER A 412 -9.74 -13.52 22.11
N HIS A 413 -9.79 -12.67 21.08
CA HIS A 413 -10.20 -13.10 19.73
C HIS A 413 -9.31 -14.24 19.16
N CYS A 414 -8.16 -14.48 19.78
CA CYS A 414 -7.26 -15.60 19.52
C CYS A 414 -7.52 -16.87 20.38
N GLN A 415 -8.44 -16.81 21.35
CA GLN A 415 -8.90 -17.93 22.19
C GLN A 415 -10.36 -18.35 21.92
N GLU A 416 -11.16 -17.52 21.25
CA GLU A 416 -12.62 -17.71 21.16
C GLU A 416 -13.13 -18.65 20.05
N HIS A 417 -12.23 -19.25 19.25
CA HIS A 417 -12.57 -20.31 18.29
C HIS A 417 -11.55 -21.42 18.34
#